data_AF-A0A925FBG8-F1
#
_entry.id   AF-A0A925FBG8-F1
#
_cell.length_a   1.000
_cell.length_b   1.000
_cell.length_c   1.000
_cell.angle_alpha   90.00
_cell.angle_beta   90.00
_cell.angle_gamma   90.00
#
_symmetry.space_group_name_H-M   'P 1'
#
loop_
_entity.id
_entity.type
_entity.pdbx_description
1 polymer ?
#
loop_
_entity_poly.entity_id
_entity_poly.type
_entity_poly.pdbx_seq_one_letter_code
_entity_poly.pdbx_strand_id
1 'polypeptide(L)'
;MSTVEDFIRDRPEPQRSLLWLLRQLLLTAAPGMREKIRYNIPFFDCPTWFCYLNPLKKGGVEVGFLRGVSFPPSRDCSKPATVKP
;
A
#
# COMPACT_ATOMS: atom_id res chain seq x y z
N MET A 1 -6.14 1.27 17.70
CA MET A 1 -6.33 1.16 16.24
C MET A 1 -5.02 0.64 15.69
N SER A 2 -4.99 -0.57 15.14
CA SER A 2 -3.77 -1.16 14.58
C SER A 2 -3.38 -0.40 13.31
N THR A 3 -2.18 0.21 13.32
CA THR A 3 -1.68 0.96 12.18
C THR A 3 -0.91 0.05 11.22
N VAL A 4 -0.53 0.57 10.05
CA VAL A 4 0.37 -0.14 9.13
C VAL A 4 1.74 -0.32 9.78
N GLU A 5 2.20 0.64 10.58
CA GLU A 5 3.47 0.52 11.29
C GLU A 5 3.48 -0.64 12.29
N ASP A 6 2.40 -0.80 13.07
CA ASP A 6 2.26 -1.91 14.01
C ASP A 6 2.31 -3.25 13.27
N PHE A 7 1.58 -3.35 12.15
CA PHE A 7 1.58 -4.55 11.31
C PHE A 7 2.98 -4.93 10.81
N ILE A 8 3.82 -3.94 10.46
CA ILE A 8 5.17 -4.20 9.96
C ILE A 8 6.13 -4.54 11.10
N ARG A 9 6.00 -3.86 12.25
CA ARG A 9 6.88 -4.06 13.42
C ARG A 9 6.86 -5.51 13.91
N ASP A 10 5.70 -6.14 13.85
CA ASP A 10 5.47 -7.52 14.30
C ASP A 10 5.97 -8.59 13.30
N ARG A 11 6.57 -8.20 12.18
CA ARG A 11 7.08 -9.14 11.18
C ARG A 11 8.53 -9.53 11.44
N PRO A 12 8.90 -10.79 11.16
CA PRO A 12 10.30 -11.21 11.20
C PRO A 12 11.09 -10.61 10.04
N GLU A 13 12.42 -10.57 10.19
CA GLU A 13 13.31 -10.31 9.06
C GLU A 13 13.31 -11.50 8.08
N PRO A 14 13.51 -11.27 6.77
CA PRO A 14 13.77 -9.98 6.10
C PRO A 14 12.49 -9.20 5.73
N GLN A 15 11.31 -9.75 6.02
CA GLN A 15 10.04 -9.20 5.58
C GLN A 15 9.77 -7.82 6.16
N ARG A 16 10.13 -7.61 7.42
CA ARG A 16 9.98 -6.31 8.09
C ARG A 16 10.72 -5.21 7.34
N SER A 17 12.01 -5.42 7.04
CA SER A 17 12.81 -4.45 6.28
C SER A 17 12.22 -4.19 4.89
N LEU A 18 11.78 -5.25 4.19
CA LEU A 18 11.20 -5.11 2.86
C LEU A 18 9.87 -4.35 2.88
N LEU A 19 8.97 -4.67 3.83
CA LEU A 19 7.72 -3.96 4.01
C LEU A 19 7.93 -2.48 4.35
N TRP A 20 8.93 -2.18 5.19
CA TRP A 20 9.25 -0.80 5.55
C TRP A 20 9.74 0.00 4.36
N LEU A 21 10.66 -0.58 3.58
CA LEU A 21 11.17 0.03 2.35
C LEU A 21 10.04 0.28 1.33
N LEU A 22 9.20 -0.73 1.07
CA LEU A 22 8.10 -0.61 0.12
C LEU A 22 7.09 0.46 0.56
N ARG A 23 6.72 0.48 1.85
CA ARG A 23 5.86 1.52 2.41
C ARG A 23 6.46 2.91 2.19
N GLN A 24 7.73 3.10 2.54
CA GLN A 24 8.40 4.39 2.38
C GLN A 24 8.38 4.83 0.91
N LEU A 25 8.74 3.94 -0.02
CA LEU A 25 8.73 4.23 -1.46
C LEU A 25 7.36 4.68 -1.94
N LEU A 26 6.29 3.99 -1.53
CA LEU A 26 4.92 4.33 -1.89
C LEU A 26 4.52 5.72 -1.37
N LEU A 27 4.76 6.00 -0.09
CA LEU A 27 4.43 7.28 0.54
C LEU A 27 5.25 8.44 -0.06
N THR A 28 6.49 8.20 -0.47
CA THR A 28 7.33 9.21 -1.14
C THR A 28 6.98 9.42 -2.59
N ALA A 29 6.48 8.40 -3.29
CA ALA A 29 6.19 8.47 -4.73
C ALA A 29 4.96 9.33 -5.02
N ALA A 30 4.01 9.40 -4.08
CA ALA A 30 2.77 10.14 -4.27
C ALA A 30 2.36 10.93 -3.02
N PRO A 31 2.56 12.26 -3.01
CA PRO A 31 2.06 13.14 -1.97
C PRO A 31 0.53 12.99 -1.85
N GLY A 32 0.04 12.63 -0.66
CA GLY A 32 -1.38 12.36 -0.41
C GLY A 32 -1.80 10.89 -0.46
N MET A 33 -0.85 9.96 -0.64
CA MET A 33 -1.10 8.53 -0.49
C MET A 33 -1.57 8.22 0.94
N ARG A 34 -2.69 7.48 1.02
CA ARG A 34 -3.29 7.08 2.31
C ARG A 34 -3.07 5.60 2.51
N GLU A 35 -2.67 5.22 3.71
CA GLU A 35 -2.52 3.82 4.06
C GLU A 35 -3.56 3.39 5.10
N LYS A 36 -4.00 2.14 5.00
CA LYS A 36 -4.99 1.57 5.92
C LYS A 36 -4.84 0.05 5.96
N ILE A 37 -5.04 -0.55 7.13
CA ILE A 37 -5.20 -2.00 7.23
C ILE A 37 -6.58 -2.40 6.71
N ARG A 38 -6.62 -3.28 5.70
CA ARG A 38 -7.84 -3.95 5.23
C ARG A 38 -7.53 -5.42 5.04
N TYR A 39 -8.47 -6.30 5.39
CA TYR A 39 -8.27 -7.76 5.30
C TYR A 39 -6.99 -8.23 6.01
N ASN A 40 -6.63 -7.57 7.12
CA ASN A 40 -5.41 -7.80 7.89
C ASN A 40 -4.10 -7.63 7.12
N ILE A 41 -4.08 -6.81 6.05
CA ILE A 41 -2.87 -6.43 5.33
C ILE A 41 -2.83 -4.91 5.04
N PRO A 42 -1.65 -4.32 4.82
CA PRO A 42 -1.52 -2.92 4.41
C PRO A 42 -2.07 -2.67 3.01
N PHE A 43 -3.04 -1.76 2.91
CA PHE A 43 -3.56 -1.21 1.66
C PHE A 43 -3.17 0.25 1.51
N PHE A 44 -2.95 0.67 0.27
CA PHE A 44 -2.62 2.03 -0.06
C PHE A 44 -3.56 2.59 -1.14
N ASP A 45 -4.08 3.79 -0.89
CA ASP A 45 -5.11 4.46 -1.66
C ASP A 45 -4.60 5.80 -2.20
N CYS A 46 -4.79 6.04 -3.50
CA CYS A 46 -4.28 7.22 -4.20
C CYS A 46 -5.08 7.49 -5.51
N PRO A 47 -6.20 8.25 -5.48
CA PRO A 47 -7.14 8.46 -4.38
C PRO A 47 -8.12 7.28 -4.18
N THR A 48 -8.22 6.36 -5.15
CA THR A 48 -8.86 5.05 -5.01
C THR A 48 -7.82 3.98 -4.67
N TRP A 49 -8.26 2.74 -4.43
CA TRP A 49 -7.35 1.60 -4.23
C TRP A 49 -6.28 1.55 -5.29
N PHE A 50 -5.02 1.52 -4.85
CA PHE A 50 -3.85 1.52 -5.73
C PHE A 50 -3.12 0.19 -5.62
N CYS A 51 -2.56 -0.10 -4.45
CA CYS A 51 -1.87 -1.36 -4.19
C CYS A 51 -2.06 -1.84 -2.75
N TYR A 52 -1.63 -3.07 -2.49
CA TYR A 52 -1.49 -3.63 -1.15
C TYR A 52 -0.15 -4.34 -1.02
N LEU A 53 0.30 -4.50 0.22
CA LEU A 53 1.48 -5.28 0.56
C LEU A 53 1.05 -6.55 1.31
N ASN A 54 1.53 -7.70 0.86
CA ASN A 54 1.17 -8.98 1.46
C ASN A 54 2.43 -9.81 1.78
N PRO A 55 2.78 -10.03 3.05
CA PRO A 55 3.89 -10.90 3.40
C PRO A 55 3.58 -12.36 3.03
N LEU A 56 4.49 -13.01 2.30
CA LEU A 56 4.36 -14.39 1.88
C LEU A 56 4.86 -15.35 2.96
N LYS A 57 4.30 -16.55 3.04
CA LYS A 57 4.73 -17.58 4.01
C LYS A 57 6.21 -17.97 3.88
N LYS A 58 6.80 -17.80 2.69
CA LYS A 58 8.20 -18.16 2.37
C LYS A 58 9.19 -16.99 2.52
N GLY A 59 8.84 -15.95 3.29
CA GLY A 59 9.76 -14.84 3.60
C GLY A 59 9.82 -13.71 2.57
N GLY A 60 9.08 -13.78 1.47
CA GLY A 60 8.93 -12.69 0.50
C GLY A 60 7.83 -11.69 0.87
N VAL A 61 7.70 -10.62 0.11
CA VAL A 61 6.56 -9.67 0.16
C VAL A 61 6.02 -9.50 -1.25
N GLU A 62 4.71 -9.68 -1.41
CA GLU A 62 3.99 -9.42 -2.64
C GLU A 62 3.50 -7.98 -2.66
N VAL A 63 3.64 -7.33 -3.82
CA VAL A 63 3.05 -6.03 -4.13
C VAL A 63 1.94 -6.25 -5.15
N GLY A 64 0.69 -6.18 -4.71
CA GLY A 64 -0.46 -6.38 -5.57
C GLY A 64 -1.08 -5.05 -6.03
N PHE A 65 -1.16 -4.82 -7.34
CA PHE A 65 -1.82 -3.64 -7.91
C PHE A 65 -3.25 -3.97 -8.34
N LEU A 66 -4.24 -3.25 -7.81
CA LEU A 66 -5.65 -3.57 -8.05
C LEU A 66 -6.14 -3.19 -9.45
N ARG A 67 -5.49 -2.22 -10.10
CA ARG A 67 -5.83 -1.75 -11.45
C ARG A 67 -4.59 -1.60 -12.34
N GLY A 68 -3.71 -2.60 -12.34
CA GLY A 68 -2.46 -2.56 -13.13
C GLY A 68 -2.67 -2.34 -14.63
N VAL A 69 -3.81 -2.76 -15.18
CA VAL A 69 -4.11 -2.69 -16.63
C VAL A 69 -4.68 -1.32 -17.05
N SER A 70 -5.37 -0.59 -16.16
CA SER A 70 -5.94 0.73 -16.47
C SER A 70 -5.28 1.83 -15.64
N PHE A 71 -3.94 1.88 -15.65
CA PHE A 71 -3.20 2.91 -14.95
C PHE A 71 -3.12 4.19 -15.81
N PRO A 72 -3.86 5.27 -15.48
CA PRO A 72 -3.64 6.54 -16.16
C PRO A 72 -2.27 7.11 -15.72
N PRO A 73 -1.50 7.73 -16.63
CA PRO A 73 -0.11 8.12 -16.39
C PRO A 73 0.06 9.16 -15.27
N SER A 74 -1.00 9.85 -14.86
CA SER A 74 -0.97 10.83 -13.78
C SER A 74 -2.25 10.73 -12.93
N ARG A 75 -2.13 10.10 -11.76
CA ARG A 75 -3.16 10.21 -10.72
C ARG A 75 -2.77 11.30 -9.75
N ASP A 76 -3.61 12.32 -9.69
CA ASP A 76 -3.55 13.32 -8.65
C ASP A 76 -4.15 12.74 -7.36
N CYS A 77 -3.29 12.40 -6.42
CA CYS A 77 -3.71 11.83 -5.12
C CYS A 77 -4.26 12.88 -4.15
N SER A 78 -4.12 14.17 -4.47
CA SER A 78 -4.71 15.25 -3.69
C SER A 78 -6.21 15.39 -3.91
N LYS A 79 -6.74 14.85 -5.01
CA LYS A 79 -8.17 14.91 -5.35
C LYS A 79 -8.95 13.75 -4.72
N PRO A 80 -10.12 13.98 -4.11
CA PRO A 80 -10.94 12.89 -3.59
C PRO A 80 -11.36 11.95 -4.72
N ALA A 81 -11.46 10.65 -4.40
CA ALA A 81 -11.93 9.65 -5.35
C ALA A 81 -13.33 10.06 -5.85
N THR A 82 -13.44 10.43 -7.12
CA THR A 82 -14.74 10.66 -7.76
C THR A 82 -15.46 9.32 -7.83
N VAL A 83 -16.40 9.11 -6.91
CA VAL A 83 -17.40 8.05 -7.01
C VAL A 83 -18.30 8.45 -8.17
N LYS A 84 -18.14 7.80 -9.32
CA LYS A 84 -19.10 7.95 -10.41
C LYS A 84 -20.38 7.21 -9.97
N PRO A 85 -21.56 7.87 -9.98
CA PRO A 85 -22.81 7.28 -9.53
C PRO A 85 -23.21 6.06 -10.36
#